data_AF-A0A7X0T6B4-F1
#
_entry.id   AF-A0A7X0T6B4-F1
#
_cell.length_a   1.000
_cell.length_b   1.000
_cell.length_c   1.000
_cell.angle_alpha   90.00
_cell.angle_beta   90.00
_cell.angle_gamma   90.00
#
_symmetry.space_group_name_H-M   'P 1'
#
loop_
_entity.id
_entity.type
_entity.pdbx_description
1 polymer ?
#
loop_
_entity_poly.entity_id
_entity_poly.type
_entity_poly.pdbx_seq_one_letter_code
_entity_poly.pdbx_strand_id
1 'polypeptide(L)'
;MKKFNSKTYQIVIISILAVAVIYFVINMFTTGTGLDFSLLWHWVFIICFIFTTLANVREKRAIGTTIGLSGILICVASIVLMAI
;
A
#
# COMPACT_ATOMS: atom_id res chain seq x y z
N MET A 1 3.13 26.44 -19.36
CA MET A 1 3.02 25.19 -18.57
C MET A 1 2.35 24.14 -19.43
N LYS A 2 3.05 23.06 -19.82
CA LYS A 2 2.51 22.02 -20.71
C LYS A 2 1.42 21.26 -19.94
N LYS A 3 0.16 21.27 -20.43
CA LYS A 3 -0.95 20.48 -19.87
C LYS A 3 -0.63 18.99 -20.09
N PHE A 4 0.13 18.42 -19.18
CA PHE A 4 0.38 16.98 -19.17
C PHE A 4 -0.95 16.24 -18.96
N ASN A 5 -1.12 15.14 -19.69
CA ASN A 5 -2.33 14.35 -19.69
C ASN A 5 -2.55 13.73 -18.30
N SER A 6 -3.74 13.92 -17.71
CA SER A 6 -4.10 13.45 -16.36
C SER A 6 -3.79 11.95 -16.14
N LYS A 7 -3.92 11.14 -17.19
CA LYS A 7 -3.60 9.69 -17.16
C LYS A 7 -2.10 9.42 -16.99
N THR A 8 -1.24 10.20 -17.63
CA THR A 8 0.23 10.03 -17.55
C THR A 8 0.73 10.29 -16.13
N TYR A 9 0.19 11.32 -15.46
CA TYR A 9 0.53 11.58 -14.06
C TYR A 9 0.10 10.46 -13.11
N GLN A 10 -1.11 9.93 -13.29
CA GLN A 10 -1.58 8.81 -12.49
C GLN A 10 -0.65 7.61 -12.61
N ILE A 11 -0.21 7.28 -13.83
CA ILE A 11 0.73 6.18 -14.07
C ILE A 11 2.05 6.42 -13.34
N VAL A 12 2.64 7.61 -13.48
CA VAL A 12 3.92 7.94 -12.82
C VAL A 12 3.82 7.82 -11.30
N ILE A 13 2.73 8.32 -10.69
CA ILE A 13 2.52 8.23 -9.24
C ILE A 13 2.37 6.76 -8.81
N ILE A 14 1.58 5.97 -9.54
CA ILE A 14 1.39 4.54 -9.25
C ILE A 14 2.70 3.77 -9.38
N SER A 15 3.52 4.06 -10.39
CA SER A 15 4.83 3.43 -10.57
C SER A 15 5.80 3.75 -9.44
N ILE A 16 5.89 5.02 -9.03
CA ILE A 16 6.74 5.43 -7.89
C ILE A 16 6.26 4.74 -6.60
N LEU A 17 4.94 4.71 -6.37
CA LEU A 17 4.37 4.04 -5.22
C LEU A 17 4.68 2.53 -5.22
N ALA A 18 4.54 1.86 -6.36
CA ALA A 18 4.85 0.44 -6.47
C ALA A 18 6.32 0.14 -6.13
N VAL A 19 7.26 0.94 -6.64
CA VAL A 19 8.69 0.78 -6.33
C VAL A 19 8.96 1.00 -4.84
N ALA A 20 8.35 2.03 -4.24
CA ALA A 20 8.50 2.31 -2.81
C ALA A 20 7.98 1.16 -1.94
N VAL A 21 6.84 0.57 -2.31
CA VAL A 21 6.23 -0.57 -1.58
C VAL A 21 7.10 -1.81 -1.69
N ILE A 22 7.59 -2.13 -2.89
CA ILE A 22 8.50 -3.27 -3.11
C ILE A 22 9.75 -3.11 -2.27
N TYR A 23 10.37 -1.92 -2.30
CA TYR A 23 11.55 -1.62 -1.48
C TYR A 23 11.25 -1.79 0.01
N PHE A 24 10.12 -1.27 0.49
CA PHE A 24 9.73 -1.36 1.90
C PHE A 24 9.55 -2.82 2.34
N VAL A 25 8.87 -3.64 1.54
CA VAL A 25 8.66 -5.05 1.82
C VAL A 25 10.00 -5.81 1.87
N ILE A 26 10.87 -5.62 0.87
CA ILE A 26 12.21 -6.24 0.87
C ILE A 26 13.01 -5.80 2.10
N ASN A 27 12.95 -4.52 2.46
CA ASN A 27 13.64 -4.00 3.64
C ASN A 27 13.11 -4.65 4.93
N MET A 28 11.79 -4.84 5.07
CA MET A 28 11.22 -5.53 6.24
C MET A 28 11.70 -6.98 6.35
N PHE A 29 11.74 -7.72 5.23
CA PHE A 29 12.21 -9.11 5.24
C PHE A 29 13.72 -9.24 5.49
N THR A 30 14.53 -8.30 4.99
CA THR A 30 15.98 -8.32 5.19
C THR A 30 16.40 -7.89 6.59
N THR A 31 15.68 -6.95 7.19
CA THR A 31 15.91 -6.49 8.57
C THR A 31 15.27 -7.42 9.61
N GLY A 32 14.31 -8.24 9.20
CA GLY A 32 13.50 -9.07 10.11
C GLY A 32 12.57 -8.24 10.99
N THR A 33 12.45 -6.93 10.73
CA THR A 33 11.60 -6.03 11.50
C THR A 33 10.37 -5.65 10.69
N GLY A 34 9.20 -6.04 11.20
CA GLY A 34 7.91 -5.58 10.69
C GLY A 34 7.59 -4.15 11.12
N LEU A 35 6.33 -3.75 10.92
CA LEU A 35 5.81 -2.53 11.52
C LEU A 35 5.69 -2.71 13.04
N ASP A 36 6.13 -1.71 13.79
CA ASP A 36 6.11 -1.70 15.25
C ASP A 36 4.72 -1.33 15.81
N PHE A 37 3.74 -2.15 15.47
CA PHE A 37 2.36 -2.05 15.96
C PHE A 37 1.89 -3.37 16.53
N SER A 38 0.95 -3.35 17.47
CA SER A 38 0.36 -4.58 17.99
C SER A 38 -0.39 -5.35 16.90
N LEU A 39 -0.57 -6.66 17.10
CA LEU A 39 -1.32 -7.52 16.18
C LEU A 39 -2.75 -6.99 15.92
N LEU A 40 -3.43 -6.51 16.97
CA LEU A 40 -4.77 -5.93 16.86
C LEU A 40 -4.78 -4.70 15.93
N TRP A 41 -3.78 -3.83 16.04
CA TRP A 41 -3.65 -2.65 15.19
C TRP A 41 -3.45 -3.01 13.72
N HIS A 42 -2.67 -4.06 13.43
CA HIS A 42 -2.52 -4.54 12.06
C HIS A 42 -3.85 -4.96 11.43
N TRP A 43 -4.70 -5.68 12.16
CA TRP A 43 -6.03 -6.05 11.69
C TRP A 43 -6.94 -4.83 11.47
N VAL A 44 -6.90 -3.84 12.36
CA VAL A 44 -7.62 -2.57 12.18
C VAL A 44 -7.17 -1.88 10.89
N PHE A 45 -5.86 -1.77 10.65
CA PHE A 45 -5.33 -1.16 9.44
C PHE A 45 -5.74 -1.91 8.17
N ILE A 46 -5.67 -3.25 8.17
CA ILE A 46 -6.10 -4.06 7.02
C ILE A 46 -7.56 -3.78 6.69
N ILE A 47 -8.45 -3.77 7.69
CA ILE A 47 -9.87 -3.49 7.49
C ILE A 47 -10.06 -2.07 6.92
N CYS A 48 -9.39 -1.06 7.49
CA CYS A 48 -9.45 0.31 6.99
C CYS A 48 -8.98 0.44 5.53
N PHE A 49 -7.88 -0.24 5.18
CA PHE A 49 -7.39 -0.23 3.79
C PHE A 49 -8.31 -0.99 2.84
N ILE A 50 -8.99 -2.05 3.29
CA ILE A 50 -10.01 -2.74 2.48
C ILE A 50 -11.16 -1.77 2.16
N PHE A 51 -11.72 -1.08 3.17
CA PHE A 51 -12.79 -0.11 2.94
C PHE A 51 -12.35 1.04 2.04
N THR A 52 -11.14 1.54 2.24
CA THR A 52 -10.55 2.59 1.40
C THR A 52 -10.39 2.11 -0.05
N THR A 53 -9.93 0.87 -0.25
CA THR A 53 -9.79 0.27 -1.58
C THR A 53 -11.16 0.13 -2.24
N LEU A 54 -12.16 -0.39 -1.53
CA LEU A 54 -13.53 -0.55 -2.06
C LEU A 54 -14.16 0.79 -2.46
N ALA A 55 -14.01 1.83 -1.63
CA ALA A 55 -14.50 3.17 -1.95
C ALA A 55 -13.85 3.72 -3.23
N ASN A 56 -12.53 3.58 -3.35
CA ASN A 56 -11.78 4.09 -4.51
C ASN A 56 -12.03 3.27 -5.79
N VAL A 57 -12.24 1.96 -5.67
CA VAL A 57 -12.64 1.10 -6.81
C VAL A 57 -14.00 1.53 -7.35
N ARG A 58 -14.98 1.80 -6.48
CA ARG A 58 -16.32 2.28 -6.88
C ARG A 58 -16.25 3.61 -7.63
N GLU A 59 -15.39 4.53 -7.20
CA GLU A 59 -15.18 5.82 -7.86
C GLU A 59 -14.19 5.78 -9.04
N LYS A 60 -13.69 4.60 -9.42
CA LYS A 60 -12.68 4.41 -10.48
C LYS A 60 -11.41 5.25 -10.25
N ARG A 61 -11.07 5.54 -9.00
CA ARG A 61 -9.88 6.31 -8.59
C ARG A 61 -8.68 5.38 -8.46
N ALA A 62 -7.97 5.16 -9.58
CA ALA A 62 -6.83 4.25 -9.65
C ALA A 62 -5.77 4.49 -8.57
N ILE A 63 -5.40 5.76 -8.31
CA ILE A 63 -4.39 6.10 -7.29
C ILE A 63 -4.83 5.62 -5.90
N GLY A 64 -6.06 5.93 -5.49
CA GLY A 64 -6.55 5.55 -4.16
C GLY A 64 -6.68 4.04 -3.99
N THR A 65 -7.05 3.33 -5.06
CA THR A 65 -7.05 1.85 -5.08
C THR A 65 -5.65 1.30 -4.87
N THR A 66 -4.64 1.83 -5.57
CA THR A 66 -3.25 1.40 -5.40
C THR A 66 -2.72 1.68 -4.00
N ILE A 67 -3.03 2.84 -3.42
CA ILE A 67 -2.65 3.19 -2.04
C ILE A 67 -3.24 2.19 -1.05
N GLY A 68 -4.54 1.88 -1.17
CA GLY A 68 -5.21 0.92 -0.31
C GLY A 68 -4.61 -0.49 -0.43
N LEU A 69 -4.40 -0.98 -1.65
CA LEU A 69 -3.75 -2.28 -1.90
C LEU A 69 -2.32 -2.34 -1.32
N SER A 70 -1.56 -1.25 -1.47
CA SER A 70 -0.20 -1.14 -0.93
C SER A 70 -0.20 -1.24 0.59
N GLY A 71 -1.11 -0.53 1.26
CA GLY A 71 -1.27 -0.58 2.71
C GLY A 71 -1.62 -1.98 3.22
N ILE A 72 -2.54 -2.68 2.53
CA ILE A 72 -2.87 -4.08 2.85
C ILE A 72 -1.62 -4.95 2.74
N LEU A 73 -0.89 -4.84 1.63
CA LEU A 73 0.27 -5.68 1.35
C LEU A 73 1.37 -5.50 2.41
N ILE A 74 1.66 -4.25 2.81
CA ILE A 74 2.64 -3.95 3.86
C ILE A 74 2.18 -4.51 5.22
N CYS A 75 0.90 -4.34 5.57
CA CYS A 75 0.37 -4.86 6.83
C CYS A 75 0.43 -6.40 6.89
N VAL A 76 0.08 -7.07 5.78
CA VAL A 76 0.17 -8.53 5.67
C VAL A 76 1.61 -9.00 5.73
N ALA A 77 2.53 -8.35 5.02
CA ALA A 77 3.97 -8.65 5.09
C ALA A 77 4.51 -8.53 6.52
N SER A 78 4.07 -7.51 7.26
CA SER A 78 4.40 -7.33 8.67
C SER A 78 3.91 -8.48 9.55
N ILE A 79 2.64 -8.90 9.38
CA ILE A 79 2.08 -10.04 10.12
C ILE A 79 2.83 -11.33 9.80
N VAL A 80 3.15 -11.56 8.52
CA VAL A 80 3.91 -12.74 8.09
C VAL A 80 5.27 -12.77 8.77
N LEU A 81 5.96 -11.63 8.88
CA LEU A 81 7.24 -11.54 9.58
C LEU A 81 7.11 -11.78 11.09
N MET A 82 6.03 -11.32 11.74
CA MET A 82 5.78 -11.63 13.14
C MET A 82 5.47 -13.10 13.41
N ALA A 83 5.02 -13.84 12.38
CA ALA A 83 4.64 -15.24 12.48
C ALA A 83 5.78 -16.22 12.19
N ILE A 84 6.89 -15.75 11.61
CA ILE A 84 8.11 -16.52 11.30
C ILE A 84 9.11 -16.35 12.45
#